data_AF-A0A1N6FUY5-F1
#
_entry.id   AF-A0A1N6FUY5-F1
#
_cell.length_a   1.000
_cell.length_b   1.000
_cell.length_c   1.000
_cell.angle_alpha   90.00
_cell.angle_beta   90.00
_cell.angle_gamma   90.00
#
_symmetry.space_group_name_H-M   'P 1'
#
loop_
_entity.id
_entity.type
_entity.pdbx_description
1 polymer ?
#
loop_
_entity_poly.entity_id
_entity_poly.type
_entity_poly.pdbx_seq_one_letter_code
_entity_poly.pdbx_strand_id
1 'polypeptide(L)'
;MEAEIEDLLDMSPDAEPPSDGELVTSAELAEWLGLSTGRLNQLARDGVLPRETTGLKGHKFPLRASVRAYCEHTRAAARSRTADPELADHKKRLAAEQADKIALQNARARGDLLDATAVRAEWLSVAADLRARLLAVPARVAATVGLNRPAAAALDIELRRAMSDLAETEAND
;
A
#
# COMPACT_ATOMS: atom_id res chain seq x y z
N MET A 1 71.28 44.95 -27.83
CA MET A 1 71.50 43.49 -27.89
C MET A 1 70.38 42.87 -27.07
N GLU A 2 69.17 43.00 -27.59
CA GLU A 2 67.93 42.52 -26.98
C GLU A 2 67.58 41.25 -27.74
N ALA A 3 68.04 40.13 -27.19
CA ALA A 3 67.67 38.81 -27.67
C ALA A 3 66.65 38.23 -26.70
N GLU A 4 65.54 37.79 -27.27
CA GLU A 4 64.90 36.50 -26.94
C GLU A 4 64.24 36.37 -25.56
N ILE A 5 63.25 37.23 -25.28
CA ILE A 5 62.13 36.85 -24.39
C ILE A 5 60.84 36.63 -25.20
N GLU A 6 60.73 37.24 -26.38
CA GLU A 6 59.56 37.09 -27.28
C GLU A 6 59.53 35.73 -28.02
N ASP A 7 60.66 35.02 -28.11
CA ASP A 7 60.80 33.80 -28.94
C ASP A 7 60.56 32.49 -28.17
N LEU A 8 60.27 32.56 -26.86
CA LEU A 8 60.08 31.38 -25.99
C LEU A 8 58.60 31.08 -25.65
N LEU A 9 57.65 31.83 -26.20
CA LEU A 9 56.22 31.65 -25.96
C LEU A 9 55.51 31.09 -27.19
N ASP A 10 56.05 30.04 -27.81
CA ASP A 10 55.28 29.12 -28.68
C ASP A 10 54.49 28.11 -27.83
N MET A 11 53.78 28.64 -26.83
CA MET A 11 52.75 27.89 -26.10
C MET A 11 51.47 28.69 -26.17
N SER A 12 50.99 28.89 -27.40
CA SER A 12 49.55 29.00 -27.59
C SER A 12 48.97 27.65 -27.18
N PRO A 13 48.18 27.52 -26.11
CA PRO A 13 47.31 26.37 -26.02
C PRO A 13 46.23 26.64 -27.07
N ASP A 14 46.52 26.27 -28.32
CA ASP A 14 45.48 25.88 -29.26
C ASP A 14 44.87 24.57 -28.73
N ALA A 15 44.32 24.62 -27.53
CA ALA A 15 43.27 23.73 -27.12
C ALA A 15 42.09 24.14 -27.99
N GLU A 16 42.06 23.60 -29.21
CA GLU A 16 40.81 23.44 -29.94
C GLU A 16 39.77 23.04 -28.88
N PRO A 17 38.64 23.77 -28.76
CA PRO A 17 37.60 23.37 -27.84
C PRO A 17 37.33 21.90 -28.12
N PRO A 18 37.31 21.03 -27.09
CA PRO A 18 37.34 19.60 -27.29
C PRO A 18 36.27 19.23 -28.30
N SER A 19 36.68 18.74 -29.47
CA SER A 19 35.79 18.64 -30.63
C SER A 19 34.50 17.93 -30.23
N ASP A 20 33.40 18.68 -30.16
CA ASP A 20 32.06 18.13 -29.95
C ASP A 20 31.61 17.27 -31.17
N GLY A 21 32.45 17.21 -32.21
CA GLY A 21 32.16 16.69 -33.55
C GLY A 21 32.21 15.17 -33.73
N GLU A 22 32.41 14.36 -32.68
CA GLU A 22 32.24 12.92 -32.84
C GLU A 22 30.75 12.57 -32.89
N LEU A 23 30.22 12.57 -34.11
CA LEU A 23 28.84 12.25 -34.43
C LEU A 23 28.68 10.74 -34.63
N VAL A 24 28.12 10.11 -33.61
CA VAL A 24 27.84 8.66 -33.57
C VAL A 24 26.43 8.33 -34.05
N THR A 25 26.26 7.11 -34.52
CA THR A 25 24.94 6.55 -34.87
C THR A 25 24.14 6.21 -33.61
N SER A 26 22.83 6.02 -33.78
CA SER A 26 21.96 5.59 -32.68
C SER A 26 22.33 4.21 -32.13
N ALA A 27 22.88 3.31 -32.96
CA ALA A 27 23.31 1.99 -32.54
C ALA A 27 24.54 2.05 -31.64
N GLU A 28 25.56 2.81 -32.04
CA GLU A 28 26.78 3.01 -31.25
C GLU A 28 26.48 3.71 -29.93
N LEU A 29 25.70 4.80 -29.95
CA LEU A 29 25.36 5.50 -28.71
C LEU A 29 24.52 4.61 -27.77
N ALA A 30 23.64 3.77 -28.31
CA ALA A 30 22.84 2.84 -27.52
C ALA A 30 23.71 1.77 -26.85
N GLU A 31 24.73 1.26 -27.54
CA GLU A 31 25.73 0.34 -26.99
C GLU A 31 26.50 0.98 -25.83
N TRP A 32 27.01 2.20 -26.02
CA TRP A 32 27.75 2.95 -25.00
C TRP A 32 26.92 3.23 -23.73
N LEU A 33 25.63 3.56 -23.91
CA LEU A 33 24.71 3.86 -22.81
C LEU A 33 24.05 2.61 -22.22
N GLY A 34 24.25 1.42 -22.78
CA GLY A 34 23.60 0.19 -22.36
C GLY A 34 22.07 0.22 -22.55
N LEU A 35 21.59 0.90 -23.59
CA LEU A 35 20.17 1.06 -23.91
C LEU A 35 19.78 0.28 -25.16
N SER A 36 18.49 -0.02 -25.31
CA SER A 36 17.99 -0.43 -26.63
C SER A 36 17.92 0.78 -27.57
N THR A 37 18.11 0.55 -28.87
CA THR A 37 17.98 1.60 -29.89
C THR A 37 16.59 2.25 -29.88
N GLY A 38 15.54 1.49 -29.57
CA GLY A 38 14.19 2.00 -29.38
C GLY A 38 14.07 2.98 -28.21
N ARG A 39 14.68 2.64 -27.06
CA ARG A 39 14.71 3.51 -25.88
C ARG A 39 15.49 4.80 -26.14
N LEU A 40 16.62 4.69 -26.85
CA LEU A 40 17.43 5.84 -27.25
C LEU A 40 16.65 6.80 -28.17
N ASN A 41 16.00 6.26 -29.20
CA ASN A 41 15.17 7.05 -30.12
C ASN A 41 14.00 7.73 -29.40
N GLN A 42 13.42 7.06 -28.41
CA GLN A 42 12.40 7.68 -27.56
C GLN A 42 12.96 8.88 -26.79
N LEU A 43 14.11 8.72 -26.13
CA LEU A 43 14.78 9.82 -25.42
C LEU A 43 15.13 11.01 -26.33
N ALA A 44 15.55 10.72 -27.58
CA ALA A 44 15.82 11.76 -28.57
C ALA A 44 14.54 12.49 -29.02
N ARG A 45 13.42 11.77 -29.15
CA ARG A 45 12.10 12.37 -29.46
C ARG A 45 11.57 13.21 -28.31
N ASP A 46 11.79 12.75 -27.09
CA ASP A 46 11.42 13.44 -25.85
C ASP A 46 12.30 14.68 -25.58
N GLY A 47 13.28 14.96 -26.45
CA GLY A 47 14.17 16.12 -26.34
C GLY A 47 15.26 15.98 -25.29
N VAL A 48 15.43 14.79 -24.69
CA VAL A 48 16.44 14.53 -23.66
C VAL A 48 17.83 14.39 -24.27
N LEU A 49 17.95 13.78 -25.45
CA LEU A 49 19.22 13.63 -26.15
C LEU A 49 19.33 14.64 -27.30
N PRO A 50 20.42 15.41 -27.39
CA PRO A 50 20.67 16.29 -28.54
C PRO A 50 20.82 15.45 -29.80
N ARG A 51 20.21 15.91 -30.90
CA ARG A 51 20.24 15.26 -32.21
C ARG A 51 20.66 16.27 -33.27
N GLU A 52 21.55 15.86 -34.15
CA GLU A 52 21.96 16.64 -35.30
C GLU A 52 21.44 15.99 -36.58
N THR A 53 20.84 16.78 -37.45
CA THR A 53 20.34 16.29 -38.75
C THR A 53 21.48 16.33 -39.74
N THR A 54 21.91 15.16 -40.22
CA THR A 54 23.00 15.06 -41.20
C THR A 54 22.41 14.62 -42.55
N GLY A 55 22.03 15.59 -43.39
CA GLY A 55 21.66 15.38 -44.79
C GLY A 55 20.65 14.24 -45.05
N LEU A 56 20.83 13.53 -46.18
CA LEU A 56 19.91 12.49 -46.68
C LEU A 56 19.85 11.19 -45.84
N LYS A 57 20.69 11.01 -44.82
CA LYS A 57 20.81 9.77 -44.03
C LYS A 57 20.66 10.02 -42.53
N GLY A 58 19.46 10.43 -42.12
CA GLY A 58 19.01 10.36 -40.73
C GLY A 58 19.65 11.36 -39.77
N HIS A 59 19.50 11.09 -38.48
CA HIS A 59 20.03 11.90 -37.39
C HIS A 59 21.25 11.24 -36.77
N LYS A 60 22.25 12.04 -36.43
CA LYS A 60 23.41 11.63 -35.65
C LYS A 60 23.39 12.28 -34.27
N PHE A 61 24.19 11.72 -33.36
CA PHE A 61 24.26 12.16 -31.98
C PHE A 61 25.68 12.63 -31.65
N PRO A 62 25.85 13.84 -31.10
CA PRO A 62 27.13 14.28 -30.57
C PRO A 62 27.43 13.50 -29.29
N LEU A 63 28.43 12.59 -29.35
CA LEU A 63 28.68 11.59 -28.31
C LEU A 63 28.79 12.19 -26.90
N ARG A 64 29.66 13.19 -26.73
CA ARG A 64 29.91 13.82 -25.42
C ARG A 64 28.68 14.52 -24.85
N ALA A 65 27.95 15.27 -25.68
CA ALA A 65 26.77 16.00 -25.26
C ALA A 65 25.62 15.04 -24.92
N SER A 66 25.43 13.97 -25.72
CA SER A 66 24.42 12.95 -25.45
C SER A 66 24.67 12.16 -24.17
N VAL A 67 25.93 11.76 -23.89
CA VAL A 67 26.28 11.08 -22.63
C VAL A 67 26.01 11.98 -21.43
N ARG A 68 26.39 13.26 -21.51
CA ARG A 68 26.16 14.23 -20.43
C ARG A 68 24.67 14.44 -20.17
N ALA A 69 23.88 14.65 -21.22
CA ALA A 69 22.44 14.84 -21.12
C ALA A 69 21.75 13.60 -20.52
N TYR A 70 22.18 12.39 -20.90
CA TYR A 70 21.68 11.16 -20.30
C TYR A 70 22.03 11.02 -18.81
N CYS A 71 23.28 11.32 -18.44
CA CYS A 71 23.71 11.33 -17.04
C CYS A 71 22.92 12.34 -16.19
N GLU A 72 22.61 13.49 -16.75
CA GLU A 72 21.82 14.52 -16.06
C GLU A 72 20.36 14.10 -15.91
N HIS A 73 19.74 13.58 -16.97
CA HIS A 73 18.39 13.04 -16.94
C HIS A 73 18.23 11.91 -15.90
N THR A 74 19.18 10.98 -15.84
CA THR A 74 19.15 9.88 -14.87
C THR A 74 19.34 10.36 -13.43
N ARG A 75 20.20 11.36 -13.20
CA ARG A 75 20.36 12.01 -11.88
C ARG A 75 19.10 12.77 -11.47
N ALA A 76 18.47 13.51 -12.38
CA ALA A 76 17.22 14.21 -12.11
C ALA A 76 16.09 13.22 -11.74
N ALA A 77 15.96 12.13 -12.50
CA ALA A 77 15.00 11.05 -12.22
C ALA A 77 15.30 10.30 -10.90
N ALA A 78 16.58 10.17 -10.53
CA ALA A 78 16.96 9.63 -9.23
C ALA A 78 16.56 10.59 -8.09
N ARG A 79 16.87 11.88 -8.20
CA ARG A 79 16.49 12.90 -7.20
C ARG A 79 14.97 12.99 -7.00
N SER A 80 14.20 12.90 -8.08
CA SER A 80 12.72 12.88 -7.99
C SER A 80 12.17 11.60 -7.34
N ARG A 81 12.89 10.48 -7.36
CA ARG A 81 12.49 9.24 -6.68
C ARG A 81 12.90 9.23 -5.20
N THR A 82 13.96 9.95 -4.85
CA THR A 82 14.40 10.13 -3.45
C THR A 82 13.66 11.26 -2.75
N ALA A 83 13.03 12.17 -3.50
CA ALA A 83 12.17 13.23 -2.97
C ALA A 83 10.80 12.65 -2.60
N ASP A 84 10.75 11.94 -1.47
CA ASP A 84 9.90 12.32 -0.33
C ASP A 84 9.82 11.12 0.64
N PRO A 85 10.75 11.02 1.61
CA PRO A 85 10.70 9.96 2.61
C PRO A 85 9.37 9.93 3.39
N GLU A 86 8.69 11.08 3.55
CA GLU A 86 7.34 11.08 4.15
C GLU A 86 6.33 10.36 3.26
N LEU A 87 6.37 10.57 1.94
CA LEU A 87 5.49 9.87 1.00
C LEU A 87 5.73 8.36 1.02
N ALA A 88 6.98 7.92 1.14
CA ALA A 88 7.33 6.51 1.27
C ALA A 88 6.77 5.91 2.58
N ASP A 89 6.87 6.63 3.69
CA ASP A 89 6.36 6.18 4.99
C ASP A 89 4.83 6.18 5.05
N HIS A 90 4.17 7.19 4.46
CA HIS A 90 2.72 7.20 4.29
C HIS A 90 2.23 6.02 3.45
N LYS A 91 2.94 5.67 2.36
CA LYS A 91 2.62 4.48 1.55
C LYS A 91 2.78 3.17 2.32
N LYS A 92 3.84 3.04 3.13
CA LYS A 92 4.02 1.87 4.01
C LYS A 92 2.88 1.75 5.01
N ARG A 93 2.48 2.86 5.65
CA ARG A 93 1.35 2.87 6.60
C ARG A 93 0.05 2.48 5.91
N LEU A 94 -0.22 3.02 4.73
CA LEU A 94 -1.40 2.65 3.95
C LEU A 94 -1.39 1.16 3.57
N ALA A 95 -0.24 0.61 3.18
CA ALA A 95 -0.10 -0.79 2.85
C ALA A 95 -0.33 -1.71 4.07
N ALA A 96 0.12 -1.29 5.26
CA ALA A 96 -0.15 -2.01 6.51
C ALA A 96 -1.66 -2.05 6.82
N GLU A 97 -2.33 -0.90 6.79
CA GLU A 97 -3.79 -0.81 7.01
C GLU A 97 -4.59 -1.64 5.98
N GLN A 98 -4.13 -1.67 4.72
CA GLN A 98 -4.72 -2.52 3.69
C GLN A 98 -4.51 -4.01 3.96
N ALA A 99 -3.32 -4.39 4.43
CA ALA A 99 -3.02 -5.77 4.80
C ALA A 99 -3.91 -6.22 5.98
N ASP A 100 -4.07 -5.37 6.99
CA ASP A 100 -4.92 -5.65 8.15
C ASP A 100 -6.39 -5.80 7.76
N LYS A 101 -6.88 -4.92 6.86
CA LYS A 101 -8.23 -5.05 6.31
C LYS A 101 -8.44 -6.40 5.62
N ILE A 102 -7.48 -6.83 4.80
CA ILE A 102 -7.55 -8.12 4.10
C ILE A 102 -7.48 -9.28 5.11
N ALA A 103 -6.64 -9.16 6.14
CA ALA A 103 -6.53 -10.17 7.20
C ALA A 103 -7.85 -10.34 7.96
N LEU A 104 -8.52 -9.23 8.32
CA LEU A 104 -9.84 -9.25 8.97
C LEU A 104 -10.93 -9.84 8.05
N GLN A 105 -10.90 -9.50 6.76
CA GLN A 105 -11.82 -10.08 5.78
C GLN A 105 -11.63 -11.59 5.64
N ASN A 106 -10.38 -12.05 5.60
CA ASN A 106 -10.04 -13.47 5.54
C ASN A 106 -10.45 -14.21 6.82
N ALA A 107 -10.21 -13.62 8.00
CA ALA A 107 -10.64 -14.18 9.28
C ALA A 107 -12.16 -14.32 9.35
N ARG A 108 -12.92 -13.31 8.89
CA ARG A 108 -14.38 -13.40 8.77
C ARG A 108 -14.82 -14.48 7.79
N ALA A 109 -14.15 -14.60 6.64
CA ALA A 109 -14.49 -15.61 5.63
C ALA A 109 -14.22 -17.05 6.10
N ARG A 110 -13.22 -17.26 6.95
CA ARG A 110 -12.95 -18.56 7.59
C ARG A 110 -13.91 -18.89 8.73
N GLY A 111 -14.65 -17.90 9.24
CA GLY A 111 -15.51 -18.04 10.41
C GLY A 111 -14.79 -17.83 11.74
N ASP A 112 -13.58 -17.28 11.75
CA ASP A 112 -12.81 -17.01 12.98
C ASP A 112 -13.39 -15.81 13.77
N LEU A 113 -14.20 -14.98 13.10
CA LEU A 113 -14.84 -13.80 13.69
C LEU A 113 -16.35 -13.95 13.65
N LEU A 114 -16.97 -13.84 14.83
CA LEU A 114 -18.42 -13.77 14.98
C LEU A 114 -18.87 -12.33 15.14
N ASP A 115 -20.01 -11.99 14.54
CA ASP A 115 -20.63 -10.69 14.75
C ASP A 115 -21.23 -10.64 16.15
N ALA A 116 -20.70 -9.75 17.00
CA ALA A 116 -21.14 -9.60 18.38
C ALA A 116 -22.64 -9.24 18.49
N THR A 117 -23.18 -8.51 17.52
CA THR A 117 -24.61 -8.16 17.50
C THR A 117 -25.48 -9.37 17.18
N ALA A 118 -25.05 -10.20 16.23
CA ALA A 118 -25.74 -11.44 15.89
C ALA A 118 -25.68 -12.44 17.05
N VAL A 119 -24.50 -12.63 17.65
CA VAL A 119 -24.33 -13.51 18.82
C VAL A 119 -25.22 -13.04 19.97
N ARG A 120 -25.24 -11.74 20.27
CA ARG A 120 -26.11 -11.19 21.32
C ARG A 120 -27.59 -11.42 21.01
N ALA A 121 -28.03 -11.21 19.78
CA ALA A 121 -29.42 -11.42 19.39
C ALA A 121 -29.85 -12.88 19.56
N GLU A 122 -29.00 -13.83 19.14
CA GLU A 122 -29.25 -15.27 19.32
C GLU A 122 -29.32 -15.64 20.81
N TRP A 123 -28.38 -15.15 21.63
CA TRP A 123 -28.42 -15.42 23.08
C TRP A 123 -29.66 -14.82 23.77
N LEU A 124 -30.08 -13.62 23.36
CA LEU A 124 -31.33 -13.02 23.86
C LEU A 124 -32.56 -13.86 23.47
N SER A 125 -32.58 -14.41 22.24
CA SER A 125 -33.64 -15.31 21.78
C SER A 125 -33.68 -16.60 22.62
N VAL A 126 -32.53 -17.23 22.84
CA VAL A 126 -32.40 -18.43 23.68
C VAL A 126 -32.86 -18.17 25.11
N ALA A 127 -32.44 -17.05 25.71
CA ALA A 127 -32.84 -16.66 27.06
C ALA A 127 -34.37 -16.41 27.17
N ALA A 128 -34.96 -15.77 26.17
CA ALA A 128 -36.40 -15.53 26.11
C ALA A 128 -37.21 -16.84 26.00
N ASP A 129 -36.78 -17.77 25.15
CA ASP A 129 -37.42 -19.09 25.01
C ASP A 129 -37.30 -19.90 26.30
N LEU A 130 -36.11 -19.90 26.92
CA LEU A 130 -35.89 -20.55 28.21
C LEU A 130 -36.85 -19.99 29.28
N ARG A 131 -36.94 -18.66 29.41
CA ARG A 131 -37.86 -18.01 30.35
C ARG A 131 -39.31 -18.42 30.11
N ALA A 132 -39.78 -18.42 28.86
CA ALA A 132 -41.14 -18.84 28.53
C ALA A 132 -41.41 -20.29 28.93
N ARG A 133 -40.46 -21.20 28.66
CA ARG A 133 -40.57 -22.63 29.01
C ARG A 133 -40.60 -22.87 30.51
N LEU A 134 -39.80 -22.12 31.28
CA LEU A 134 -39.75 -22.16 32.73
C LEU A 134 -41.06 -21.64 33.35
N LEU A 135 -41.58 -20.51 32.89
CA LEU A 135 -42.84 -19.96 33.37
C LEU A 135 -44.05 -20.86 33.07
N ALA A 136 -43.96 -21.75 32.10
CA ALA A 136 -44.98 -22.74 31.82
C ALA A 136 -44.86 -24.01 32.69
N VAL A 137 -43.76 -24.22 33.43
CA VAL A 137 -43.56 -25.40 34.31
C VAL A 137 -44.66 -25.53 35.37
N PRO A 138 -45.03 -24.49 36.15
CA PRO A 138 -46.01 -24.65 37.23
C PRO A 138 -47.37 -25.16 36.74
N ALA A 139 -47.83 -24.64 35.61
CA ALA A 139 -49.08 -25.08 34.99
C ALA A 139 -49.02 -26.54 34.52
N ARG A 140 -47.91 -26.96 33.89
CA ARG A 140 -47.74 -28.36 33.44
C ARG A 140 -47.67 -29.32 34.62
N VAL A 141 -46.94 -28.97 35.68
CA VAL A 141 -46.84 -29.78 36.90
C VAL A 141 -48.20 -29.87 37.57
N ALA A 142 -48.92 -28.75 37.72
CA ALA A 142 -50.28 -28.73 38.27
C ALA A 142 -51.24 -29.67 37.51
N ALA A 143 -51.19 -29.64 36.17
CA ALA A 143 -52.00 -30.52 35.34
C ALA A 143 -51.61 -32.01 35.46
N THR A 144 -50.32 -32.32 35.66
CA THR A 144 -49.81 -33.70 35.66
C THR A 144 -50.02 -34.41 36.99
N VAL A 145 -49.77 -33.73 38.11
CA VAL A 145 -49.81 -34.34 39.46
C VAL A 145 -50.96 -33.83 40.33
N GLY A 146 -51.84 -32.98 39.78
CA GLY A 146 -53.00 -32.46 40.50
C GLY A 146 -52.65 -31.49 41.62
N LEU A 147 -51.65 -30.62 41.40
CA LEU A 147 -51.23 -29.64 42.40
C LEU A 147 -52.37 -28.64 42.68
N ASN A 148 -52.63 -28.32 43.96
CA ASN A 148 -53.62 -27.32 44.31
C ASN A 148 -53.15 -25.90 43.92
N ARG A 149 -54.10 -24.96 43.82
CA ARG A 149 -53.83 -23.59 43.34
C ARG A 149 -52.77 -22.84 44.17
N PRO A 150 -52.78 -22.88 45.52
CA PRO A 150 -51.72 -22.26 46.32
C PRO A 150 -50.32 -22.85 46.07
N ALA A 151 -50.20 -24.18 45.97
CA ALA A 151 -48.92 -24.83 45.70
C ALA A 151 -48.36 -24.49 44.31
N ALA A 152 -49.23 -24.40 43.30
CA ALA A 152 -48.81 -24.02 41.95
C ALA A 152 -48.34 -22.55 41.89
N ALA A 153 -48.98 -21.67 42.66
CA ALA A 153 -48.56 -20.28 42.79
C ALA A 153 -47.22 -20.14 43.52
N ALA A 154 -47.00 -20.91 44.59
CA ALA A 154 -45.73 -20.94 45.30
C ALA A 154 -44.56 -21.35 44.38
N LEU A 155 -44.79 -22.35 43.52
CA LEU A 155 -43.80 -22.79 42.53
C LEU A 155 -43.51 -21.72 41.45
N ASP A 156 -44.52 -21.00 40.96
CA ASP A 156 -44.32 -19.89 40.02
C ASP A 156 -43.50 -18.75 40.64
N ILE A 157 -43.79 -18.38 41.89
CA ILE A 157 -43.04 -17.36 42.64
C ILE A 157 -41.58 -17.78 42.79
N GLU A 158 -41.32 -19.02 43.20
CA GLU A 158 -39.96 -19.51 43.41
C GLU A 158 -39.16 -19.57 42.10
N LEU A 159 -39.77 -20.01 40.99
CA LEU A 159 -39.11 -19.98 39.68
C LEU A 159 -38.77 -18.56 39.23
N ARG A 160 -39.66 -17.59 39.47
CA ARG A 160 -39.39 -16.19 39.16
C ARG A 160 -38.26 -15.63 40.01
N ARG A 161 -38.26 -15.95 41.30
CA ARG A 161 -37.19 -15.58 42.23
C ARG A 161 -35.85 -16.13 41.77
N ALA A 162 -35.76 -17.43 41.51
CA ALA A 162 -34.53 -18.06 41.03
C ALA A 162 -34.00 -17.43 39.74
N MET A 163 -34.88 -17.05 38.80
CA MET A 163 -34.49 -16.32 37.59
C MET A 163 -33.99 -14.90 37.87
N SER A 164 -34.59 -14.19 38.83
CA SER A 164 -34.15 -12.85 39.24
C SER A 164 -32.79 -12.91 39.94
N ASP A 165 -32.61 -13.85 40.88
CA ASP A 165 -31.35 -14.03 41.61
C ASP A 165 -30.19 -14.32 40.64
N LEU A 166 -30.43 -15.12 39.59
CA LEU A 166 -29.45 -15.38 38.53
C LEU A 166 -29.06 -14.09 37.78
N ALA A 167 -30.04 -13.25 37.42
CA ALA A 167 -29.81 -12.00 36.72
C ALA A 167 -29.04 -10.97 37.56
N GLU A 168 -29.23 -10.98 38.88
CA GLU A 168 -28.51 -10.11 39.81
C GLU A 168 -27.06 -10.57 40.04
N THR A 169 -26.81 -11.89 40.01
CA THR A 169 -25.47 -12.45 40.19
C THR A 169 -24.52 -12.08 39.03
N GLU A 170 -25.03 -12.02 37.79
CA GLU A 170 -24.24 -11.59 36.62
C GLU A 170 -23.97 -10.08 36.56
N ALA A 171 -24.72 -9.25 37.29
CA ALA A 171 -24.54 -7.79 37.29
C ALA A 171 -23.41 -7.31 38.21
N ASN A 172 -22.85 -8.20 39.03
CA ASN A 172 -21.92 -7.88 40.10
C ASN A 172 -20.49 -8.43 39.88
N ASP A 173 -20.24 -9.04 38.71
CA ASP A 173 -18.92 -9.41 38.16
C ASP A 173 -18.58 -8.50 36.95
#